data_AF-A0A2M8D6E4-F1
#
_entry.id   AF-A0A2M8D6E4-F1
#
_cell.length_a   1.000
_cell.length_b   1.000
_cell.length_c   1.000
_cell.angle_alpha   90.00
_cell.angle_beta   90.00
_cell.angle_gamma   90.00
#
_symmetry.space_group_name_H-M   'P 1'
#
loop_
_entity.id
_entity.type
_entity.pdbx_description
1 polymer ?
#
loop_
_entity_poly.entity_id
_entity_poly.type
_entity_poly.pdbx_seq_one_letter_code
_entity_poly.pdbx_strand_id
1 'polypeptide(L)'
;MGYLGTNLHLPYNALKYQLLTKKEQVHNKKHSHIRIVVEHVFTSLKQWRILSHRFRNALKTYNAKFVIVAGLYNLKHNQRNNADILS
;
A
#
# COMPACT_ATOMS: atom_id res chain seq x y z
N MET A 1 -16.94 3.51 -9.85
CA MET A 1 -17.93 3.73 -8.78
C MET A 1 -17.92 2.51 -7.88
N GLY A 2 -17.63 2.66 -6.59
CA GLY A 2 -17.79 1.58 -5.59
C GLY A 2 -19.27 1.42 -5.23
N TYR A 3 -19.67 0.22 -4.81
CA TYR A 3 -21.06 -0.08 -4.45
C TYR A 3 -21.51 0.75 -3.24
N LEU A 4 -22.65 1.44 -3.40
CA LEU A 4 -23.33 2.16 -2.32
C LEU A 4 -23.72 1.14 -1.23
N GLY A 5 -23.22 1.36 -0.01
CA GLY A 5 -23.42 0.45 1.14
C GLY A 5 -22.14 -0.18 1.69
N THR A 6 -20.99 0.02 1.03
CA THR A 6 -19.69 -0.29 1.62
C THR A 6 -19.14 0.92 2.36
N ASN A 7 -18.64 0.74 3.59
CA ASN A 7 -17.87 1.75 4.33
C ASN A 7 -16.48 1.99 3.71
N LEU A 8 -16.42 2.10 2.36
CA LEU A 8 -15.19 2.30 1.61
C LEU A 8 -14.94 3.81 1.50
N HIS A 9 -13.83 4.24 2.09
CA HIS A 9 -13.40 5.63 2.06
C HIS A 9 -12.67 5.89 0.73
N LEU A 10 -13.40 6.38 -0.28
CA LEU A 10 -12.89 6.64 -1.62
C LEU A 10 -12.40 8.09 -1.74
N PRO A 11 -11.36 8.36 -2.56
CA PRO A 11 -10.98 9.73 -2.85
C PRO A 11 -12.09 10.42 -3.65
N TYR A 12 -12.28 11.72 -3.39
CA TYR A 12 -13.19 12.57 -4.14
C TYR A 12 -12.63 12.85 -5.53
N ASN A 13 -13.43 12.67 -6.58
CA ASN A 13 -13.07 13.06 -7.93
C ASN A 13 -13.61 14.45 -8.24
N ALA A 14 -12.85 15.25 -8.98
CA ALA A 14 -13.35 16.51 -9.51
C ALA A 14 -14.49 16.22 -10.50
N LEU A 15 -15.61 16.92 -10.37
CA LEU A 15 -16.65 16.93 -11.39
C LEU A 15 -16.21 17.83 -12.55
N LYS A 16 -16.74 17.58 -13.75
CA LYS A 16 -16.47 18.41 -14.91
C LYS A 16 -16.89 19.85 -14.57
N TYR A 17 -15.95 20.79 -14.65
CA TYR A 17 -16.13 22.22 -14.35
C TYR A 17 -16.27 22.61 -12.85
N GLN A 18 -15.96 21.72 -11.90
CA GLN A 18 -15.91 22.07 -10.48
C GLN A 18 -14.55 21.74 -9.85
N LEU A 19 -14.00 22.72 -9.13
CA LEU A 19 -12.78 22.55 -8.33
C LEU A 19 -13.12 21.83 -7.02
N LEU A 20 -12.23 20.95 -6.56
CA LEU A 20 -12.39 20.32 -5.24
C LEU A 20 -12.37 21.38 -4.15
N THR A 21 -13.29 21.25 -3.21
CA THR A 21 -13.30 22.04 -1.98
C THR A 21 -12.02 21.78 -1.19
N LYS A 22 -11.51 22.78 -0.45
CA LYS A 22 -10.30 22.62 0.40
C LYS A 22 -10.40 21.39 1.33
N LYS A 23 -11.58 21.08 1.86
CA LYS A 23 -11.83 19.90 2.70
C LYS A 23 -11.61 18.58 1.95
N GLU A 24 -12.13 18.48 0.73
CA GLU A 24 -11.99 17.30 -0.14
C GLU A 24 -10.54 17.11 -0.57
N GLN A 25 -9.82 18.20 -0.85
CA GLN A 25 -8.38 18.15 -1.16
C GLN A 25 -7.57 17.62 0.03
N VAL A 26 -7.83 18.09 1.25
CA VAL A 26 -7.15 17.61 2.46
C VAL A 26 -7.45 16.13 2.70
N HIS A 27 -8.70 15.71 2.52
CA HIS A 27 -9.08 14.30 2.60
C HIS A 27 -8.32 13.47 1.56
N ASN A 28 -8.31 13.88 0.30
CA ASN A 28 -7.61 13.17 -0.77
C ASN A 28 -6.10 13.11 -0.52
N LYS A 29 -5.50 14.17 0.05
CA LYS A 29 -4.08 14.18 0.43
C LYS A 29 -3.79 13.13 1.50
N LYS A 30 -4.62 13.04 2.56
CA LYS A 30 -4.49 12.01 3.60
C LYS A 30 -4.67 10.61 3.02
N HIS A 31 -5.70 10.42 2.20
CA HIS A 31 -5.97 9.15 1.54
C HIS A 31 -4.81 8.72 0.63
N SER A 32 -4.25 9.66 -0.15
CA SER A 32 -3.08 9.42 -1.01
C SER A 32 -1.85 9.02 -0.19
N HIS A 33 -1.59 9.70 0.93
CA HIS A 33 -0.47 9.36 1.82
C HIS A 33 -0.53 7.90 2.30
N ILE A 34 -1.72 7.45 2.70
CA ILE A 34 -1.95 6.05 3.10
C ILE A 34 -1.74 5.10 1.92
N ARG A 35 -2.29 5.44 0.74
CA ARG A 35 -2.13 4.63 -0.48
C ARG A 35 -0.67 4.46 -0.89
N ILE A 36 0.13 5.52 -0.82
CA ILE A 36 1.56 5.47 -1.21
C ILE A 36 2.29 4.40 -0.41
N VAL A 37 2.11 4.37 0.92
CA VAL A 37 2.74 3.37 1.79
C VAL A 37 2.28 1.96 1.40
N VAL A 38 0.98 1.75 1.23
CA VAL A 38 0.40 0.45 0.86
C VAL A 38 0.91 -0.01 -0.51
N GLU A 39 0.97 0.88 -1.50
CA GLU A 39 1.45 0.58 -2.85
C GLU A 39 2.95 0.25 -2.88
N HIS A 40 3.76 0.90 -2.04
CA HIS A 40 5.18 0.57 -1.91
C HIS A 40 5.38 -0.85 -1.37
N VAL A 41 4.59 -1.24 -0.35
CA VAL A 41 4.59 -2.61 0.18
C VAL A 41 4.15 -3.59 -0.92
N PHE A 42 3.04 -3.32 -1.62
CA PHE A 42 2.56 -4.19 -2.69
C PHE A 42 3.55 -4.34 -3.84
N THR A 43 4.24 -3.27 -4.23
CA THR A 43 5.25 -3.30 -5.29
C THR A 43 6.40 -4.22 -4.89
N SER A 44 6.85 -4.12 -3.64
CA SER A 44 7.91 -4.99 -3.09
C SER A 44 7.48 -6.45 -3.05
N LEU A 45 6.24 -6.74 -2.62
CA LEU A 45 5.68 -8.10 -2.62
C LEU A 45 5.52 -8.69 -4.04
N LYS A 46 5.18 -7.85 -5.03
CA LYS A 46 5.14 -8.25 -6.44
C LYS A 46 6.53 -8.54 -7.00
N GLN A 47 7.55 -7.74 -6.63
CA GLN A 47 8.93 -7.97 -7.04
C GLN A 47 9.43 -9.36 -6.62
N TRP A 48 9.02 -9.84 -5.44
CA TRP A 48 9.42 -11.15 -4.93
C TRP A 48 8.55 -12.28 -5.47
N ARG A 49 7.63 -11.96 -6.40
CA ARG A 49 6.74 -12.87 -7.12
C ARG A 49 5.76 -13.64 -6.23
N ILE A 50 5.62 -13.25 -4.97
CA ILE A 50 4.73 -13.90 -3.99
C ILE A 50 3.28 -13.65 -4.35
N LEU A 51 2.96 -12.40 -4.72
CA LEU A 51 1.61 -12.00 -5.16
C LEU A 51 1.46 -11.95 -6.69
N SER A 52 2.58 -11.96 -7.42
CA SER A 52 2.56 -11.76 -8.88
C SER A 52 2.53 -13.07 -9.69
N HIS A 53 2.86 -14.21 -9.09
CA HIS A 53 2.88 -15.50 -9.79
C HIS A 53 2.15 -16.57 -8.98
N ARG A 54 1.68 -17.62 -9.67
CA ARG A 54 1.15 -18.83 -9.02
C ARG A 54 2.23 -19.41 -8.10
N PHE A 55 1.93 -19.48 -6.81
CA PHE A 55 2.78 -20.16 -5.85
C PHE A 55 2.74 -21.68 -6.12
N ARG A 56 3.88 -22.28 -6.46
CA ARG A 56 3.97 -23.69 -6.86
C ARG A 56 4.29 -24.65 -5.70
N ASN A 57 4.64 -24.14 -4.52
CA ASN A 57 4.92 -24.98 -3.34
C ASN A 57 3.63 -25.24 -2.55
N ALA A 58 3.67 -26.20 -1.62
CA ALA A 58 2.55 -26.51 -0.74
C ALA A 58 2.05 -25.26 -0.01
N LEU A 59 0.73 -25.03 -0.05
CA LEU A 59 0.08 -23.87 0.56
C LEU A 59 0.35 -23.77 2.07
N LYS A 60 0.56 -24.90 2.75
CA LYS A 60 0.94 -24.96 4.18
C LYS A 60 2.21 -24.16 4.50
N THR A 61 3.16 -24.09 3.56
CA THR A 61 4.43 -23.36 3.74
C THR A 61 4.34 -21.91 3.25
N TYR A 62 3.26 -21.52 2.56
CA TYR A 62 3.12 -20.18 2.00
C TYR A 62 3.20 -19.10 3.08
N ASN A 63 2.47 -19.29 4.18
CA ASN A 63 2.46 -18.31 5.26
C ASN A 63 3.84 -18.12 5.88
N ALA A 64 4.59 -19.21 6.10
CA ALA A 64 5.95 -19.13 6.62
C ALA A 64 6.88 -18.33 5.68
N LYS A 65 6.81 -18.58 4.37
CA LYS A 65 7.58 -17.80 3.38
C LYS A 65 7.14 -16.34 3.36
N PHE A 66 5.83 -16.07 3.46
CA PHE A 66 5.30 -14.72 3.51
C PHE A 66 5.80 -13.95 4.75
N VAL A 67 5.82 -14.57 5.92
CA VAL A 67 6.32 -13.96 7.17
C VAL A 67 7.82 -13.63 7.07
N ILE A 68 8.64 -14.56 6.55
CA ILE A 68 10.07 -14.30 6.31
C ILE A 68 10.24 -13.07 5.42
N VAL A 69 9.41 -12.97 4.39
CA VAL A 69 9.49 -11.89 3.41
C VAL A 69 9.08 -10.55 4.01
N ALA A 70 7.98 -10.52 4.77
CA ALA A 70 7.57 -9.35 5.53
C ALA A 70 8.67 -8.91 6.51
N GLY A 71 9.32 -9.86 7.19
CA GLY A 71 10.44 -9.59 8.09
C GLY A 71 11.63 -8.92 7.38
N LEU A 72 12.06 -9.48 6.24
CA LEU A 72 13.14 -8.92 5.43
C LEU A 72 12.81 -7.53 4.88
N TYR A 73 11.57 -7.31 4.43
CA TYR A 73 11.11 -6.00 3.99
C TYR A 73 11.13 -4.98 5.13
N ASN A 74 10.63 -5.35 6.31
CA ASN A 74 10.61 -4.49 7.50
C ASN A 74 12.01 -4.12 7.97
N LEU A 75 12.96 -5.07 7.93
CA LEU A 75 14.37 -4.83 8.26
C LEU A 75 14.99 -3.79 7.31
N LYS A 76 14.84 -4.00 6.00
CA LYS A 76 15.34 -3.06 4.98
C LYS A 76 14.71 -1.68 5.12
N HIS A 77 13.40 -1.61 5.37
CA HIS A 77 12.69 -0.35 5.54
C HIS A 77 13.15 0.37 6.82
N ASN A 78 13.29 -0.33 7.95
CA ASN A 78 13.79 0.28 9.19
C ASN A 78 15.22 0.79 9.04
N GLN A 79 16.12 0.06 8.40
CA GLN A 79 17.50 0.50 8.20
C GLN A 79 17.58 1.81 7.41
N ARG A 80 16.70 2.00 6.42
CA ARG A 80 16.63 3.26 5.66
C ARG A 80 16.16 4.43 6.52
N ASN A 81 15.05 4.25 7.26
CA ASN A 81 14.55 5.31 8.16
C ASN A 81 15.58 5.69 9.23
N ASN A 82 16.31 4.72 9.78
CA ASN A 82 17.37 5.00 10.77
C ASN A 82 18.60 5.68 10.15
N ALA A 83 18.97 5.35 8.92
CA ALA A 83 20.04 6.05 8.20
C ALA A 83 19.65 7.50 7.86
N ASP A 84 18.39 7.76 7.54
CA ASP A 84 17.86 9.10 7.29
C ASP A 84 17.79 9.98 8.56
N ILE A 85 17.77 9.37 9.76
CA ILE A 85 17.76 10.08 11.07
C ILE A 85 19.19 10.40 11.56
N LEU A 86 20.19 9.63 11.11
CA LEU A 86 21.59 9.76 11.54
C LEU A 86 22.47 10.54 10.56
N SER A 87 21.88 11.06 9.47
CA SER A 87 22.54 11.91 8.47
C SER A 87 22.12 13.37 8.63
#